data_AF-A0A7C0XW25-F1
#
_entry.id   AF-A0A7C0XW25-F1
#
_cell.length_a   1.000
_cell.length_b   1.000
_cell.length_c   1.000
_cell.angle_alpha   90.00
_cell.angle_beta   90.00
_cell.angle_gamma   90.00
#
_symmetry.space_group_name_H-M   'P 1'
#
loop_
_entity.id
_entity.type
_entity.pdbx_description
1 polymer ?
#
loop_
_entity_poly.entity_id
_entity_poly.type
_entity_poly.pdbx_seq_one_letter_code
_entity_poly.pdbx_strand_id
1 'polypeptide(L)'
;MTILLESKAFPQGGFYIMRHDDLYMIIDCVPADPKAPSGHKHNSRLSFELFAYGKSFIIDPGAYIYTADKEMRNLFRSTRYHNTVVVDSEEQNRFDEDELFTMKLDAAVRVNEWLVTEKYDFLDAEHNGYARLKNPVVHRRQIYFNKEKGYWVIKDMLTGRGRHKFGLYFHFAPMRLREKDELAVETDNRDGANIVIMPLKTEGVSMEIENGWVSYSYGTKVEAPIVKYSKTAEVPCEFVTVIAAGQIPSVGK
;
A
#
# COMPACT_ATOMS: atom_id res chain seq x y z
N MET A 1 -17.98 -22.61 18.97
CA MET A 1 -18.15 -22.53 17.52
C MET A 1 -17.14 -21.51 17.03
N THR A 2 -16.02 -21.96 16.45
CA THR A 2 -15.01 -21.05 15.93
C THR A 2 -15.55 -20.49 14.62
N ILE A 3 -15.72 -19.17 14.54
CA ILE A 3 -16.12 -18.51 13.29
C ILE A 3 -14.91 -18.59 12.35
N LEU A 4 -15.02 -19.38 11.28
CA LEU A 4 -14.06 -19.34 10.17
C LEU A 4 -14.25 -18.01 9.45
N LEU A 5 -13.24 -17.15 9.52
CA LEU A 5 -13.22 -15.88 8.81
C LEU A 5 -12.65 -16.12 7.41
N GLU A 6 -13.38 -15.67 6.39
CA GLU A 6 -13.03 -15.83 4.97
C GLU A 6 -12.84 -14.46 4.30
N SER A 7 -12.31 -14.49 3.07
CA SER A 7 -12.19 -13.30 2.23
C SER A 7 -13.54 -12.64 2.02
N LYS A 8 -13.59 -11.31 2.14
CA LYS A 8 -14.85 -10.56 2.12
C LYS A 8 -14.67 -9.18 1.49
N ALA A 9 -15.65 -8.78 0.69
CA ALA A 9 -15.77 -7.42 0.18
C ALA A 9 -16.85 -6.64 0.95
N PHE A 10 -16.57 -5.36 1.18
CA PHE A 10 -17.49 -4.35 1.69
C PHE A 10 -17.55 -3.18 0.69
N PRO A 11 -18.20 -3.36 -0.49
CA PRO A 11 -18.08 -2.41 -1.59
C PRO A 11 -18.55 -0.98 -1.27
N GLN A 12 -19.55 -0.84 -0.40
CA GLN A 12 -20.06 0.46 0.03
C GLN A 12 -19.04 1.23 0.87
N GLY A 13 -18.32 0.52 1.75
CA GLY A 13 -17.20 1.09 2.51
C GLY A 13 -15.91 1.15 1.70
N GLY A 14 -15.83 0.40 0.60
CA GLY A 14 -14.64 0.25 -0.24
C GLY A 14 -13.50 -0.52 0.43
N PHE A 15 -13.81 -1.51 1.28
CA PHE A 15 -12.79 -2.38 1.86
C PHE A 15 -12.88 -3.79 1.29
N TYR A 16 -11.75 -4.36 0.93
CA TYR A 16 -11.64 -5.71 0.39
C TYR A 16 -10.63 -6.48 1.23
N ILE A 17 -11.01 -7.66 1.69
CA ILE A 17 -10.20 -8.49 2.58
C ILE A 17 -9.92 -9.81 1.87
N MET A 18 -8.65 -10.09 1.61
CA MET A 18 -8.15 -11.40 1.20
C MET A 18 -7.71 -12.16 2.44
N ARG A 19 -8.17 -13.39 2.64
CA ARG A 19 -7.88 -14.15 3.86
C ARG A 19 -7.77 -15.66 3.62
N HIS A 20 -6.80 -16.26 4.29
CA HIS A 20 -6.68 -17.70 4.49
C HIS A 20 -6.03 -17.94 5.85
N ASP A 21 -6.74 -18.58 6.77
CA ASP A 21 -6.30 -18.81 8.16
C ASP A 21 -5.84 -17.52 8.87
N ASP A 22 -4.56 -17.43 9.24
CA ASP A 22 -3.94 -16.28 9.89
C ASP A 22 -3.29 -15.29 8.91
N LEU A 23 -3.29 -15.60 7.61
CA LEU A 23 -2.85 -14.71 6.55
C LEU A 23 -4.01 -13.85 6.09
N TYR A 24 -3.92 -12.53 6.27
CA TYR A 24 -4.90 -11.64 5.65
C TYR A 24 -4.33 -10.30 5.23
N MET A 25 -4.90 -9.77 4.15
CA MET A 25 -4.63 -8.44 3.62
C MET A 25 -5.94 -7.67 3.53
N ILE A 26 -5.98 -6.46 4.07
CA ILE A 26 -7.10 -5.53 3.89
C ILE A 26 -6.67 -4.41 2.96
N ILE A 27 -7.49 -4.11 1.95
CA ILE A 27 -7.18 -3.15 0.89
C ILE A 27 -8.17 -1.99 0.93
N ASP A 28 -7.64 -0.77 0.89
CA ASP A 28 -8.39 0.47 0.78
C ASP A 28 -8.76 0.76 -0.68
N CYS A 29 -10.02 0.55 -1.01
CA CYS A 29 -10.67 0.97 -2.24
C CYS A 29 -11.85 1.90 -1.94
N VAL A 30 -11.76 2.70 -0.86
CA VAL A 30 -12.81 3.63 -0.44
C VAL A 30 -13.20 4.49 -1.64
N PRO A 31 -14.51 4.64 -1.97
CA PRO A 31 -14.92 5.47 -3.10
C PRO A 31 -14.73 6.96 -2.81
N ALA A 32 -14.76 7.79 -3.86
CA ALA A 32 -14.86 9.23 -3.69
C ALA A 32 -16.30 9.58 -3.30
N ASP A 33 -16.54 9.90 -2.03
CA ASP A 33 -17.85 10.34 -1.55
C ASP A 33 -17.82 11.83 -1.18
N PRO A 34 -18.58 12.70 -1.88
CA PRO A 34 -18.70 14.12 -1.58
C PRO A 34 -19.46 14.41 -0.28
N LYS A 35 -20.22 13.45 0.25
CA LYS A 35 -20.93 13.59 1.54
C LYS A 35 -20.06 13.18 2.73
N ALA A 36 -19.01 12.40 2.51
CA ALA A 36 -18.12 11.96 3.57
C ALA A 36 -17.21 13.12 4.05
N PRO A 37 -17.07 13.33 5.37
CA PRO A 37 -16.20 14.37 5.94
C PRO A 37 -14.78 14.29 5.37
N SER A 38 -14.29 15.37 4.78
CA SER A 38 -12.97 15.40 4.15
C SER A 38 -11.82 15.46 5.16
N GLY A 39 -12.05 15.97 6.36
CA GLY A 39 -11.02 16.14 7.40
C GLY A 39 -10.51 14.85 8.06
N HIS A 40 -11.14 13.72 7.78
CA HIS A 40 -10.69 12.39 8.24
C HIS A 40 -10.15 11.52 7.09
N LYS A 41 -10.07 12.07 5.87
CA LYS A 41 -9.56 11.34 4.70
C LYS A 41 -8.03 11.43 4.64
N HIS A 42 -7.42 10.32 4.26
CA HIS A 42 -6.01 10.23 3.90
C HIS A 42 -5.90 9.95 2.39
N ASN A 43 -4.73 10.22 1.81
CA ASN A 43 -4.39 9.83 0.45
C ASN A 43 -3.90 8.38 0.38
N SER A 44 -4.76 7.46 0.81
CA SER A 44 -4.46 6.04 1.01
C SER A 44 -5.05 5.13 -0.07
N ARG A 45 -5.55 5.66 -1.20
CA ARG A 45 -6.25 4.81 -2.19
C ARG A 45 -5.32 3.74 -2.73
N LEU A 46 -5.85 2.53 -2.77
CA LEU A 46 -5.16 1.27 -3.11
C LEU A 46 -4.06 0.87 -2.12
N SER A 47 -3.91 1.56 -0.99
CA SER A 47 -3.10 1.09 0.14
C SER A 47 -3.66 -0.21 0.70
N PHE A 48 -2.84 -0.93 1.46
CA PHE A 48 -3.25 -2.14 2.14
C PHE A 48 -2.51 -2.30 3.46
N GLU A 49 -3.06 -3.12 4.35
CA GLU A 49 -2.37 -3.65 5.52
C GLU A 49 -2.27 -5.17 5.39
N LEU A 50 -1.20 -5.75 5.91
CA LEU A 50 -0.89 -7.17 5.84
C LEU A 50 -0.62 -7.73 7.23
N PHE A 51 -1.32 -8.81 7.56
CA PHE A 51 -1.15 -9.56 8.78
C PHE A 51 -0.84 -11.03 8.44
N ALA A 52 0.11 -11.59 9.16
CA ALA A 52 0.52 -12.98 9.05
C ALA A 52 1.08 -13.45 10.39
N TYR A 53 1.06 -14.74 10.70
CA TYR A 53 1.75 -15.30 11.85
C TYR A 53 1.42 -14.60 13.18
N GLY A 54 0.16 -14.20 13.35
CA GLY A 54 -0.31 -13.53 14.56
C GLY A 54 0.14 -12.08 14.74
N LYS A 55 0.70 -11.40 13.72
CA LYS A 55 1.11 -9.99 13.81
C LYS A 55 0.92 -9.21 12.50
N SER A 56 0.83 -7.88 12.61
CA SER A 56 0.85 -6.98 11.46
C SER A 56 2.27 -6.73 10.98
N PHE A 57 2.50 -6.87 9.68
CA PHE A 57 3.78 -6.62 9.04
C PHE A 57 3.80 -5.31 8.27
N ILE A 58 2.83 -5.14 7.37
CA ILE A 58 2.60 -3.91 6.61
C ILE A 58 1.38 -3.23 7.20
N ILE A 59 1.48 -1.96 7.56
CA ILE A 59 0.46 -1.27 8.35
C ILE A 59 0.14 0.10 7.77
N ASP A 60 -1.01 0.63 8.17
CA ASP A 60 -1.27 2.05 8.06
C ASP A 60 -0.43 2.81 9.11
N PRO A 61 0.15 3.97 8.78
CA PRO A 61 0.91 4.77 9.76
C PRO A 61 0.02 5.34 10.89
N GLY A 62 -1.29 5.34 10.75
CA GLY A 62 -2.23 5.98 11.67
C GLY A 62 -2.38 7.48 11.41
N ALA A 63 -2.90 8.22 12.39
CA ALA A 63 -3.19 9.65 12.24
C ALA A 63 -2.24 10.57 13.02
N TYR A 64 -1.59 10.06 14.06
CA TYR A 64 -0.76 10.80 15.02
C TYR A 64 -1.49 11.93 15.75
N ILE A 65 -1.77 13.06 15.11
CA ILE A 65 -2.30 14.28 15.73
C ILE A 65 -3.29 15.03 14.83
N TYR A 66 -4.08 15.92 15.45
CA TYR A 66 -5.06 16.74 14.75
C TYR A 66 -4.60 18.17 14.44
N THR A 67 -3.99 18.89 15.39
CA THR A 67 -3.71 20.32 15.18
C THR A 67 -2.40 20.81 15.76
N ALA A 68 -1.80 20.07 16.70
CA ALA A 68 -0.63 20.54 17.45
C ALA A 68 0.64 20.70 16.60
N ASP A 69 0.72 19.99 15.47
CA ASP A 69 1.82 20.05 14.51
C ASP A 69 1.25 19.73 13.12
N LYS A 70 1.20 20.77 12.28
CA LYS A 70 0.58 20.73 10.96
C LYS A 70 1.36 19.87 9.97
N GLU A 71 2.69 19.90 10.06
CA GLU A 71 3.58 19.20 9.15
C GLU A 71 3.43 17.70 9.34
N MET A 72 3.41 17.25 10.60
CA MET A 72 3.21 15.84 10.90
C MET A 72 1.79 15.38 10.57
N ARG A 73 0.76 16.19 10.80
CA ARG A 73 -0.58 15.83 10.31
C ARG A 73 -0.62 15.68 8.79
N ASN A 74 -0.02 16.61 8.06
CA ASN A 74 0.03 16.56 6.60
C ASN A 74 0.85 15.37 6.09
N LEU A 75 1.94 15.03 6.77
CA LEU A 75 2.72 13.84 6.49
C LEU A 75 1.87 12.57 6.65
N PHE A 76 1.21 12.38 7.80
CA PHE A 76 0.46 11.16 8.08
C PHE A 76 -0.74 10.95 7.14
N ARG A 77 -1.30 12.02 6.56
CA ARG A 77 -2.38 11.93 5.56
C ARG A 77 -1.90 11.95 4.09
N SER A 78 -0.59 12.07 3.86
CA SER A 78 0.01 12.15 2.51
C SER A 78 0.07 10.79 1.80
N THR A 79 0.13 10.81 0.48
CA THR A 79 0.19 9.58 -0.34
C THR A 79 1.46 8.79 -0.05
N ARG A 80 2.60 9.48 0.07
CA ARG A 80 3.90 8.86 0.35
C ARG A 80 3.95 8.13 1.69
N TYR A 81 3.00 8.40 2.58
CA TYR A 81 2.91 7.75 3.88
C TYR A 81 2.00 6.52 3.92
N HIS A 82 1.54 6.04 2.77
CA HIS A 82 0.70 4.84 2.67
C HIS A 82 1.28 3.83 1.69
N ASN A 83 0.77 2.60 1.71
CA ASN A 83 1.31 1.45 0.98
C ASN A 83 0.90 1.44 -0.50
N THR A 84 1.23 2.50 -1.24
CA THR A 84 0.74 2.76 -2.60
C THR A 84 1.77 3.49 -3.46
N VAL A 85 1.42 3.81 -4.70
CA VAL A 85 2.30 4.52 -5.65
C VAL A 85 2.07 6.03 -5.63
N VAL A 86 3.16 6.77 -5.53
CA VAL A 86 3.27 8.23 -5.71
C VAL A 86 3.78 8.52 -7.12
N VAL A 87 3.17 9.52 -7.80
CA VAL A 87 3.59 10.01 -9.12
C VAL A 87 4.07 11.45 -8.98
N ASP A 88 5.29 11.75 -9.42
CA ASP A 88 5.90 13.10 -9.41
C ASP A 88 5.86 13.84 -8.07
N SER A 89 5.87 13.09 -6.95
CA SER A 89 5.71 13.63 -5.58
C SER A 89 4.35 14.32 -5.32
N GLU A 90 3.35 14.02 -6.15
CA GLU A 90 2.02 14.60 -6.08
C GLU A 90 1.08 13.76 -5.23
N GLU A 91 0.08 14.43 -4.64
CA GLU A 91 -0.96 13.79 -3.86
C GLU A 91 -2.06 13.18 -4.73
N GLN A 92 -2.61 12.02 -4.35
CA GLN A 92 -3.80 11.44 -4.99
C GLN A 92 -4.98 12.41 -4.97
N ASN A 93 -5.27 13.00 -3.82
CA ASN A 93 -6.17 14.13 -3.64
C ASN A 93 -5.39 15.32 -3.09
N ARG A 94 -5.47 16.46 -3.78
CA ARG A 94 -4.82 17.68 -3.31
C ARG A 94 -5.44 18.14 -2.00
N PHE A 95 -4.62 18.74 -1.16
CA PHE A 95 -5.05 19.48 0.02
C PHE A 95 -4.18 20.71 0.19
N ASP A 96 -4.71 21.69 0.92
CA ASP A 96 -3.91 22.83 1.38
C ASP A 96 -3.23 22.44 2.70
N GLU A 97 -1.96 22.82 2.85
CA GLU A 97 -1.14 22.47 4.01
C GLU A 97 -1.61 23.19 5.28
N ASP A 98 -2.24 24.35 5.15
CA ASP A 98 -2.76 25.12 6.27
C ASP A 98 -4.24 24.76 6.60
N GLU A 99 -4.96 24.13 5.66
CA GLU A 99 -6.34 23.66 5.87
C GLU A 99 -6.41 22.17 6.28
N LEU A 100 -6.04 21.91 7.54
CA LEU A 100 -5.83 20.58 8.12
C LEU A 100 -7.02 19.61 8.07
N PHE A 101 -8.23 20.11 7.82
CA PHE A 101 -9.46 19.30 7.78
C PHE A 101 -10.14 19.33 6.42
N THR A 102 -9.41 19.69 5.38
CA THR A 102 -9.91 19.68 4.01
C THR A 102 -9.02 18.85 3.09
N MET A 103 -9.68 18.23 2.12
CA MET A 103 -9.04 17.46 1.05
C MET A 103 -9.97 17.49 -0.15
N LYS A 104 -9.42 17.64 -1.35
CA LYS A 104 -10.18 17.53 -2.60
C LYS A 104 -10.63 16.08 -2.82
N LEU A 105 -11.46 15.86 -3.83
CA LEU A 105 -11.92 14.53 -4.23
C LEU A 105 -11.46 14.28 -5.67
N ASP A 106 -10.14 14.37 -5.87
CA ASP A 106 -9.54 14.20 -7.19
C ASP A 106 -9.49 12.70 -7.57
N ALA A 107 -9.29 11.80 -6.61
CA ALA A 107 -9.13 10.37 -6.83
C ALA A 107 -10.45 9.62 -6.73
N ALA A 108 -11.07 9.32 -7.87
CA ALA A 108 -12.15 8.35 -7.97
C ALA A 108 -11.59 6.93 -8.09
N VAL A 109 -12.04 6.03 -7.22
CA VAL A 109 -11.68 4.61 -7.26
C VAL A 109 -12.71 3.83 -8.06
N ARG A 110 -12.24 2.89 -8.89
CA ARG A 110 -13.06 1.88 -9.55
C ARG A 110 -12.49 0.49 -9.26
N VAL A 111 -13.33 -0.40 -8.75
CA VAL A 111 -13.00 -1.84 -8.64
C VAL A 111 -13.48 -2.51 -9.92
N ASN A 112 -12.54 -3.00 -10.72
CA ASN A 112 -12.80 -3.66 -11.99
C ASN A 112 -13.20 -5.13 -11.76
N GLU A 113 -12.58 -5.81 -10.79
CA GLU A 113 -12.83 -7.22 -10.50
C GLU A 113 -12.54 -7.55 -9.03
N TRP A 114 -13.38 -8.41 -8.45
CA TRP A 114 -13.15 -9.06 -7.17
C TRP A 114 -13.57 -10.52 -7.29
N LEU A 115 -12.61 -11.43 -7.14
CA LEU A 115 -12.82 -12.87 -7.27
C LEU A 115 -12.25 -13.58 -6.05
N VAL A 116 -13.05 -14.46 -5.46
CA VAL A 116 -12.67 -15.30 -4.31
C VAL A 116 -12.89 -16.74 -4.71
N THR A 117 -11.86 -17.57 -4.55
CA THR A 117 -11.92 -19.01 -4.78
C THR A 117 -11.32 -19.77 -3.59
N GLU A 118 -11.42 -21.09 -3.58
CA GLU A 118 -10.75 -21.92 -2.56
C GLU A 118 -9.23 -21.81 -2.63
N LYS A 119 -8.65 -21.59 -3.82
CA LYS A 119 -7.20 -21.63 -4.05
C LYS A 119 -6.54 -20.27 -4.07
N TYR A 120 -7.28 -19.25 -4.48
CA TYR A 120 -6.75 -17.90 -4.60
C TYR A 120 -7.83 -16.82 -4.50
N ASP A 121 -7.41 -15.61 -4.18
CA ASP A 121 -8.21 -14.40 -4.36
C ASP A 121 -7.56 -13.48 -5.39
N PHE A 122 -8.39 -12.67 -6.04
CA PHE A 122 -7.95 -11.65 -6.98
C PHE A 122 -8.75 -10.37 -6.80
N LEU A 123 -8.02 -9.24 -6.73
CA LEU A 123 -8.58 -7.89 -6.74
C LEU A 123 -7.94 -7.11 -7.87
N ASP A 124 -8.77 -6.37 -8.60
CA ASP A 124 -8.35 -5.40 -9.60
C ASP A 124 -9.07 -4.08 -9.34
N ALA A 125 -8.30 -3.05 -8.97
CA ALA A 125 -8.85 -1.74 -8.70
C ALA A 125 -7.92 -0.63 -9.21
N GLU A 126 -8.49 0.51 -9.55
CA GLU A 126 -7.74 1.67 -10.04
C GLU A 126 -8.26 2.98 -9.46
N HIS A 127 -7.42 4.00 -9.48
CA HIS A 127 -7.83 5.37 -9.22
C HIS A 127 -7.24 6.34 -10.24
N ASN A 128 -7.94 7.46 -10.46
CA ASN A 128 -7.58 8.49 -11.43
C ASN A 128 -7.07 9.80 -10.81
N GLY A 129 -6.67 9.82 -9.53
CA GLY A 129 -6.19 11.03 -8.84
C GLY A 129 -5.05 11.79 -9.56
N TYR A 130 -4.20 11.08 -10.32
CA TYR A 130 -3.12 11.70 -11.11
C TYR A 130 -3.56 12.12 -12.52
N ALA A 131 -4.82 11.91 -12.92
CA ALA A 131 -5.32 12.32 -14.23
C ALA A 131 -5.38 13.85 -14.41
N ARG A 132 -5.32 14.59 -13.29
CA ARG A 132 -5.26 16.06 -13.24
C ARG A 132 -3.87 16.63 -13.56
N LEU A 133 -2.82 15.81 -13.57
CA LEU A 133 -1.47 16.26 -13.88
C LEU A 133 -1.38 16.71 -15.34
N LYS A 134 -0.40 17.60 -15.65
CA LYS A 134 -0.13 18.04 -17.02
C LYS A 134 0.04 16.84 -17.99
N ASN A 135 0.72 15.82 -17.50
CA ASN A 135 0.89 14.51 -18.12
C ASN A 135 0.06 13.51 -17.28
N PRO A 136 -1.18 13.18 -17.70
CA PRO A 136 -2.11 12.39 -16.88
C PRO A 136 -1.64 10.96 -16.64
N VAL A 137 -1.85 10.46 -15.43
CA VAL A 137 -1.61 9.04 -15.07
C VAL A 137 -2.83 8.43 -14.36
N VAL A 138 -3.11 7.17 -14.64
CA VAL A 138 -4.03 6.30 -13.89
C VAL A 138 -3.20 5.21 -13.22
N HIS A 139 -3.46 5.00 -11.93
CA HIS A 139 -2.84 3.95 -11.15
C HIS A 139 -3.83 2.80 -10.96
N ARG A 140 -3.50 1.61 -11.47
CA ARG A 140 -4.28 0.38 -11.33
C ARG A 140 -3.46 -0.66 -10.58
N ARG A 141 -3.99 -1.18 -9.48
CA ARG A 141 -3.40 -2.23 -8.67
C ARG A 141 -4.17 -3.52 -8.86
N GLN A 142 -3.45 -4.58 -9.23
CA GLN A 142 -3.92 -5.95 -9.19
C GLN A 142 -3.23 -6.69 -8.05
N ILE A 143 -3.99 -7.42 -7.26
CA ILE A 143 -3.47 -8.26 -6.17
C ILE A 143 -3.99 -9.67 -6.39
N TYR A 144 -3.07 -10.62 -6.47
CA TYR A 144 -3.37 -12.05 -6.50
C TYR A 144 -2.85 -12.68 -5.21
N PHE A 145 -3.72 -13.30 -4.43
CA PHE A 145 -3.34 -14.02 -3.22
C PHE A 145 -3.43 -15.52 -3.45
N ASN A 146 -2.29 -16.21 -3.44
CA ASN A 146 -2.25 -17.67 -3.49
C ASN A 146 -2.45 -18.24 -2.07
N LYS A 147 -3.62 -18.84 -1.81
CA LYS A 147 -3.95 -19.38 -0.49
C LYS A 147 -3.14 -20.63 -0.16
N GLU A 148 -2.95 -21.51 -1.14
CA GLU A 148 -2.22 -22.78 -0.97
C GLU A 148 -0.73 -22.58 -0.65
N LYS A 149 -0.15 -21.48 -1.13
CA LYS A 149 1.28 -21.17 -0.98
C LYS A 149 1.60 -19.98 -0.07
N GLY A 150 0.58 -19.23 0.37
CA GLY A 150 0.75 -18.13 1.33
C GLY A 150 1.56 -16.94 0.81
N TYR A 151 1.32 -16.51 -0.43
CA TYR A 151 1.97 -15.32 -0.99
C TYR A 151 1.02 -14.44 -1.79
N TRP A 152 1.35 -13.16 -1.87
CA TRP A 152 0.68 -12.16 -2.70
C TRP A 152 1.58 -11.76 -3.86
N VAL A 153 1.00 -11.62 -5.04
CA VAL A 153 1.61 -10.91 -6.18
C VAL A 153 0.84 -9.60 -6.33
N ILE A 154 1.53 -8.49 -6.20
CA ILE A 154 0.98 -7.14 -6.35
C ILE A 154 1.57 -6.55 -7.63
N LYS A 155 0.69 -6.17 -8.54
CA LYS A 155 1.03 -5.55 -9.80
C LYS A 155 0.44 -4.15 -9.84
N ASP A 156 1.30 -3.14 -9.77
CA ASP A 156 0.94 -1.74 -9.95
C ASP A 156 1.21 -1.33 -11.39
N MET A 157 0.17 -1.00 -12.13
CA MET A 157 0.23 -0.54 -13.52
C MET A 157 -0.06 0.96 -13.58
N LEU A 158 0.85 1.68 -14.23
CA LEU A 158 0.80 3.12 -14.38
C LEU A 158 0.63 3.40 -15.87
N THR A 159 -0.56 3.87 -16.26
CA THR A 159 -0.91 4.16 -17.67
C THR A 159 -1.24 5.64 -17.83
N GLY A 160 -0.97 6.22 -19.00
CA GLY A 160 -1.08 7.67 -19.17
C GLY A 160 -0.28 8.21 -20.35
N ARG A 161 0.34 9.38 -20.17
CA ARG A 161 1.24 9.98 -21.15
C ARG A 161 2.49 10.54 -20.49
N GLY A 162 3.65 10.36 -21.10
CA GLY A 162 4.89 11.04 -20.72
C GLY A 162 5.75 10.32 -19.69
N ARG A 163 6.88 10.94 -19.38
CA ARG A 163 7.88 10.46 -18.42
C ARG A 163 7.61 11.01 -17.02
N HIS A 164 7.64 10.13 -16.03
CA HIS A 164 7.34 10.44 -14.63
C HIS A 164 8.36 9.83 -13.68
N LYS A 165 8.41 10.37 -12.46
CA LYS A 165 9.07 9.76 -11.31
C LYS A 165 8.02 9.04 -10.45
N PHE A 166 8.24 7.76 -10.19
CA PHE A 166 7.38 6.93 -9.38
C PHE A 166 8.06 6.53 -8.08
N GLY A 167 7.29 6.47 -6.99
CA GLY A 167 7.71 5.88 -5.72
C GLY A 167 6.62 4.94 -5.20
N LEU A 168 6.96 3.67 -4.99
CA LEU A 168 6.11 2.65 -4.38
C LEU A 168 6.57 2.43 -2.94
N TYR A 169 5.67 2.61 -1.98
CA TYR A 169 5.99 2.57 -0.55
C TYR A 169 5.39 1.33 0.14
N PHE A 170 6.11 0.82 1.12
CA PHE A 170 5.69 -0.22 2.06
C PHE A 170 6.11 0.18 3.47
N HIS A 171 5.14 0.51 4.31
CA HIS A 171 5.28 0.93 5.70
C HIS A 171 5.15 -0.30 6.60
N PHE A 172 6.24 -0.63 7.29
CA PHE A 172 6.26 -1.79 8.18
C PHE A 172 5.84 -1.39 9.60
N ALA A 173 5.35 -2.35 10.37
CA ALA A 173 5.31 -2.18 11.83
C ALA A 173 6.74 -2.07 12.41
N PRO A 174 6.93 -1.59 13.65
CA PRO A 174 8.25 -1.43 14.27
C PRO A 174 8.99 -2.77 14.38
N MET A 175 9.83 -3.05 13.40
CA MET A 175 10.60 -4.28 13.30
C MET A 175 11.91 -4.04 12.57
N ARG A 176 12.81 -5.04 12.62
CA ARG A 176 14.07 -4.99 11.88
C ARG A 176 13.86 -5.51 10.47
N LEU A 177 14.46 -4.81 9.51
CA LEU A 177 14.52 -5.24 8.11
C LEU A 177 15.96 -5.57 7.75
N ARG A 178 16.12 -6.52 6.83
CA ARG A 178 17.39 -6.93 6.23
C ARG A 178 17.25 -6.90 4.72
N GLU A 179 18.17 -6.21 4.05
CA GLU A 179 18.29 -6.25 2.59
C GLU A 179 18.75 -7.63 2.10
N LYS A 180 18.21 -8.06 0.97
CA LYS A 180 18.50 -9.34 0.33
C LYS A 180 18.52 -9.14 -1.18
N ASP A 181 19.49 -9.73 -1.88
CA ASP A 181 19.55 -9.74 -3.34
C ASP A 181 19.33 -8.35 -4.00
N GLU A 182 19.97 -7.31 -3.42
CA GLU A 182 19.93 -5.87 -3.79
C GLU A 182 18.57 -5.15 -3.68
N LEU A 183 17.48 -5.78 -4.08
CA LEU A 183 16.15 -5.15 -4.16
C LEU A 183 15.08 -5.91 -3.36
N ALA A 184 15.40 -7.04 -2.73
CA ALA A 184 14.47 -7.70 -1.82
C ALA A 184 14.72 -7.24 -0.37
N VAL A 185 13.65 -7.23 0.43
CA VAL A 185 13.72 -6.92 1.86
C VAL A 185 12.99 -8.00 2.63
N GLU A 186 13.68 -8.54 3.64
CA GLU A 186 13.13 -9.54 4.56
C GLU A 186 13.06 -8.95 5.96
N THR A 187 12.01 -9.28 6.70
CA THR A 187 11.96 -8.94 8.13
C THR A 187 12.88 -9.87 8.92
N ASP A 188 13.49 -9.38 10.00
CA ASP A 188 14.42 -10.13 10.84
C ASP A 188 13.87 -10.31 12.27
N ASN A 189 12.68 -10.92 12.36
CA ASN A 189 12.03 -11.23 13.62
C ASN A 189 12.57 -12.54 14.21
N ARG A 190 12.92 -12.50 15.50
CA ARG A 190 13.52 -13.63 16.23
C ARG A 190 12.57 -14.81 16.49
N ASP A 191 11.26 -14.57 16.43
CA ASP A 191 10.24 -15.61 16.61
C ASP A 191 9.97 -16.41 15.32
N GLY A 192 10.71 -16.15 14.25
CA GLY A 192 10.62 -16.88 12.98
C GLY A 192 9.46 -16.43 12.08
N ALA A 193 8.58 -15.55 12.57
CA ALA A 193 7.52 -14.95 11.78
C ALA A 193 8.09 -13.84 10.91
N ASN A 194 8.41 -14.16 9.65
CA ASN A 194 9.00 -13.23 8.70
C ASN A 194 8.26 -13.20 7.37
N ILE A 195 8.27 -12.02 6.75
CA ILE A 195 7.86 -11.84 5.37
C ILE A 195 9.03 -11.32 4.55
N VAL A 196 8.91 -11.49 3.24
CA VAL A 196 9.83 -10.91 2.26
C VAL A 196 9.05 -10.17 1.19
N ILE A 197 9.55 -9.01 0.81
CA ILE A 197 9.09 -8.23 -0.33
C ILE A 197 10.16 -8.32 -1.41
N MET A 198 9.79 -8.76 -2.61
CA MET A 198 10.71 -8.96 -3.74
C MET A 198 10.10 -8.41 -5.03
N PRO A 199 10.71 -7.39 -5.66
CA PRO A 199 10.36 -6.98 -7.01
C PRO A 199 10.69 -8.09 -8.01
N LEU A 200 9.70 -8.51 -8.81
CA LEU A 200 9.89 -9.44 -9.94
C LEU A 200 10.37 -8.74 -11.22
N LYS A 201 10.18 -7.42 -11.30
CA LYS A 201 10.68 -6.57 -12.38
C LYS A 201 11.57 -5.48 -11.80
N THR A 202 12.87 -5.63 -12.02
CA THR A 202 13.90 -4.80 -11.37
C THR A 202 14.46 -3.70 -12.26
N GLU A 203 14.12 -3.69 -13.56
CA GLU A 203 14.73 -2.74 -14.50
C GLU A 203 14.38 -1.29 -14.19
N GLY A 204 15.41 -0.50 -13.94
CA GLY A 204 15.33 0.91 -13.57
C GLY A 204 14.73 1.15 -12.17
N VAL A 205 14.61 0.11 -11.35
CA VAL A 205 14.12 0.19 -9.97
C VAL A 205 15.31 0.36 -9.03
N SER A 206 15.24 1.36 -8.16
CA SER A 206 16.11 1.47 -6.99
C SER A 206 15.29 1.26 -5.72
N MET A 207 15.95 0.85 -4.64
CA MET A 207 15.33 0.63 -3.33
C MET A 207 16.03 1.46 -2.27
N GLU A 208 15.26 1.96 -1.31
CA GLU A 208 15.78 2.55 -0.07
C GLU A 208 14.92 2.11 1.13
N ILE A 209 15.58 1.93 2.28
CA ILE A 209 14.92 1.75 3.57
C ILE A 209 15.02 3.08 4.31
N GLU A 210 13.89 3.76 4.47
CA GLU A 210 13.78 5.04 5.17
C GLU A 210 13.32 4.82 6.62
N ASN A 211 13.70 5.75 7.51
CA ASN A 211 13.15 5.82 8.85
C ASN A 211 11.84 6.59 8.83
N GLY A 212 10.75 5.92 9.20
CA GLY A 212 9.42 6.49 9.31
C GLY A 212 8.86 6.44 10.72
N TRP A 213 7.55 6.61 10.82
CA TRP A 213 6.79 6.64 12.05
C TRP A 213 5.46 5.90 11.87
N VAL A 214 5.03 5.25 12.94
CA VAL A 214 3.67 4.77 13.12
C VAL A 214 3.09 5.38 14.38
N SER A 215 1.80 5.67 14.36
CA SER A 215 1.02 6.12 15.51
C SER A 215 -0.12 5.15 15.80
N TYR A 216 0.03 4.40 16.89
CA TYR A 216 -1.02 3.51 17.41
C TYR A 216 -2.06 4.24 18.28
N SER A 217 -1.76 5.46 18.72
CA SER A 217 -2.60 6.24 19.62
C SER A 217 -2.36 7.72 19.44
N TYR A 218 -3.39 8.53 19.69
CA TYR A 218 -3.33 9.96 19.53
C TYR A 218 -2.17 10.59 20.33
N GLY A 219 -1.41 11.47 19.69
CA GLY A 219 -0.28 12.19 20.32
C GLY A 219 0.98 11.36 20.49
N THR A 220 0.99 10.07 20.11
CA THR A 220 2.18 9.22 20.20
C THR A 220 2.57 8.67 18.84
N LYS A 221 3.87 8.51 18.63
CA LYS A 221 4.43 7.85 17.46
C LYS A 221 5.69 7.09 17.87
N VAL A 222 5.98 6.02 17.16
CA VAL A 222 7.19 5.21 17.33
C VAL A 222 7.86 5.03 15.97
N GLU A 223 9.18 4.89 15.96
CA GLU A 223 9.94 4.70 14.73
C GLU A 223 9.56 3.36 14.08
N ALA A 224 9.41 3.39 12.77
CA ALA A 224 9.07 2.21 11.97
C ALA A 224 9.70 2.32 10.57
N PRO A 225 10.22 1.23 10.00
CA PRO A 225 10.91 1.31 8.73
C PRO A 225 9.92 1.38 7.55
N ILE A 226 10.32 2.11 6.51
CA ILE A 226 9.59 2.23 5.26
C ILE A 226 10.49 1.74 4.14
N VAL A 227 10.03 0.78 3.35
CA VAL A 227 10.71 0.39 2.12
C VAL A 227 10.10 1.17 0.97
N LYS A 228 10.96 1.81 0.17
CA LYS A 228 10.54 2.56 -1.01
C LYS A 228 11.28 2.08 -2.24
N TYR A 229 10.51 1.72 -3.26
CA TYR A 229 11.01 1.44 -4.59
C TYR A 229 10.76 2.65 -5.49
N SER A 230 11.81 3.13 -6.14
CA SER A 230 11.75 4.29 -7.03
C SER A 230 12.04 3.90 -8.47
N LYS A 231 11.35 4.54 -9.41
CA LYS A 231 11.58 4.35 -10.85
C LYS A 231 11.26 5.62 -11.63
N THR A 232 12.08 5.99 -12.61
CA THR A 232 11.76 7.06 -13.57
C THR A 232 11.58 6.46 -14.96
N ALA A 233 10.37 6.50 -15.50
CA ALA A 233 10.02 5.81 -16.75
C ALA A 233 8.94 6.57 -17.54
N GLU A 234 8.88 6.30 -18.84
CA GLU A 234 7.71 6.60 -19.68
C GLU A 234 6.58 5.62 -19.35
N VAL A 235 5.33 6.08 -19.39
CA VAL A 235 4.16 5.21 -19.28
C VAL A 235 3.77 4.61 -20.64
N PRO A 236 3.25 3.37 -20.70
CA PRO A 236 2.91 2.53 -19.57
C PRO A 236 4.13 1.91 -18.90
N CYS A 237 4.12 1.84 -17.57
CA CYS A 237 5.10 1.10 -16.79
C CYS A 237 4.43 0.38 -15.63
N GLU A 238 5.18 -0.50 -14.96
CA GLU A 238 4.65 -1.27 -13.85
C GLU A 238 5.72 -1.56 -12.77
N PHE A 239 5.24 -1.74 -11.54
CA PHE A 239 5.92 -2.50 -10.49
C PHE A 239 5.22 -3.85 -10.35
N VAL A 240 6.01 -4.92 -10.22
CA VAL A 240 5.49 -6.25 -9.91
C VAL A 240 6.26 -6.75 -8.71
N THR A 241 5.56 -6.98 -7.61
CA THR A 241 6.17 -7.30 -6.31
C THR A 241 5.51 -8.54 -5.74
N VAL A 242 6.32 -9.47 -5.24
CA VAL A 242 5.86 -10.59 -4.43
C VAL A 242 6.02 -10.24 -2.97
N ILE A 243 4.99 -10.50 -2.17
CA ILE A 243 5.09 -10.58 -0.73
C ILE A 243 4.84 -12.03 -0.32
N ALA A 244 5.81 -12.69 0.26
CA ALA A 244 5.67 -14.07 0.72
C ALA A 244 5.81 -14.14 2.24
N ALA A 245 4.91 -14.90 2.87
CA ALA A 245 5.03 -15.25 4.27
C ALA A 245 5.93 -16.52 4.36
N GLY A 246 7.04 -16.44 5.11
CA GLY A 246 7.98 -17.56 5.31
C GLY A 246 9.21 -17.53 4.39
N GLN A 247 10.02 -18.61 4.40
CA GLN A 247 11.18 -18.73 3.52
C GLN A 247 10.72 -18.86 2.06
N ILE A 248 11.17 -17.95 1.20
CA ILE A 248 10.90 -18.01 -0.25
C ILE A 248 11.40 -19.36 -0.78
N PRO A 249 10.57 -20.14 -1.50
CA PRO A 249 11.09 -21.23 -2.30
C PRO A 249 12.12 -20.63 -3.27
N SER A 250 13.35 -21.13 -3.26
CA SER A 250 14.37 -20.72 -4.23
C SER A 250 13.77 -20.73 -5.63
N VAL A 251 13.59 -19.56 -6.24
CA VAL A 251 13.18 -19.46 -7.63
C VAL A 251 14.37 -19.98 -8.43
N GLY A 252 14.21 -21.16 -9.04
CA GLY A 252 15.24 -21.75 -9.88
C GLY A 252 15.73 -20.72 -10.90
N LYS A 253 17.05 -20.55 -10.96
CA LYS A 253 17.71 -19.80 -12.03
C LYS A 253 17.41 -20.42 -13.38
#